data_AF-A0A5N5Q715-F1
#
_entry.id   AF-A0A5N5Q715-F1
#
_cell.length_a   1.000
_cell.length_b   1.000
_cell.length_c   1.000
_cell.angle_alpha   90.00
_cell.angle_beta   90.00
_cell.angle_gamma   90.00
#
_symmetry.space_group_name_H-M   'P 1'
#
loop_
_entity.id
_entity.type
_entity.pdbx_description
1 polymer ?
#
loop_
_entity_poly.entity_id
_entity_poly.type
_entity_poly.pdbx_seq_one_letter_code
_entity_poly.pdbx_strand_id
1 'polypeptide(L)'
;MTSIKQKEKPFLHYSTTFSEFAEARDRITVMSSGDSNPAATPTPCEDIHGDGRWISLHNRFVSDSKGKEPDVLFVGDSLIQLMHEFEVWRKLFSPLHSLNFGIGGDATQHVLWRLSNGELDHICPKVVVLWVGTNNHGHTPEQICGGIMAIINEINKHLPQTHILVLGVLPRGKSPNPLRERNAQVNTLVQAELASLSYASFLDVDPGFVQSDGSISHQDLYDYLHLTAQAYQKVCQPIYTHIKALLETHAP
;
A
#
# COMPACT_ATOMS: atom_id res chain seq x y z
N MET A 1 54.78 -10.90 31.46
CA MET A 1 53.45 -11.57 31.45
C MET A 1 52.43 -10.56 31.94
N THR A 2 51.71 -9.90 31.04
CA THR A 2 50.58 -9.05 31.41
C THR A 2 49.54 -9.17 30.30
N SER A 3 48.47 -9.91 30.59
CA SER A 3 47.42 -10.28 29.65
C SER A 3 46.40 -9.13 29.48
N ILE A 4 46.07 -8.84 28.22
CA ILE A 4 45.10 -7.81 27.83
C ILE A 4 43.69 -8.40 28.00
N LYS A 5 42.89 -7.82 28.90
CA LYS A 5 41.47 -8.15 29.05
C LYS A 5 40.64 -7.44 27.97
N GLN A 6 40.03 -8.21 27.07
CA GLN A 6 38.91 -7.78 26.24
C GLN A 6 37.72 -7.40 27.14
N LYS A 7 37.12 -6.22 26.90
CA LYS A 7 35.81 -5.85 27.43
C LYS A 7 34.76 -6.18 26.37
N GLU A 8 33.92 -7.18 26.63
CA GLU A 8 32.73 -7.49 25.85
C GLU A 8 31.64 -6.42 26.07
N LYS A 9 30.95 -6.04 24.99
CA LYS A 9 29.73 -5.21 25.03
C LYS A 9 28.52 -6.12 25.28
N PRO A 10 27.49 -5.69 26.03
CA PRO A 10 26.31 -6.50 26.25
C PRO A 10 25.46 -6.61 24.99
N PHE A 11 25.10 -7.84 24.63
CA PHE A 11 24.05 -8.16 23.67
C PHE A 11 22.68 -7.82 24.30
N LEU A 12 21.93 -6.94 23.65
CA LEU A 12 20.50 -6.76 23.94
C LEU A 12 19.74 -7.93 23.31
N HIS A 13 19.31 -8.87 24.15
CA HIS A 13 18.30 -9.85 23.78
C HIS A 13 16.94 -9.15 23.69
N TYR A 14 16.43 -8.93 22.47
CA TYR A 14 15.00 -8.74 22.28
C TYR A 14 14.35 -10.13 22.23
N SER A 15 13.87 -10.58 23.38
CA SER A 15 12.96 -11.71 23.50
C SER A 15 11.55 -11.17 23.48
N THR A 16 10.97 -11.02 22.28
CA THR A 16 9.52 -10.76 22.16
C THR A 16 8.81 -12.06 22.51
N THR A 17 8.17 -12.10 23.68
CA THR A 17 7.50 -13.31 24.18
C THR A 17 6.15 -13.50 23.48
N PHE A 18 5.76 -14.76 23.29
CA PHE A 18 4.45 -15.18 22.76
C PHE A 18 3.24 -14.49 23.43
N SER A 19 3.42 -13.96 24.64
CA SER A 19 2.40 -13.21 25.40
C SER A 19 2.03 -11.87 24.76
N GLU A 20 2.97 -11.15 24.15
CA GLU A 20 2.68 -9.83 23.53
C GLU A 20 1.84 -9.98 22.25
N PHE A 21 2.03 -11.08 21.51
CA PHE A 21 1.16 -11.43 20.38
C PHE A 21 -0.23 -11.88 20.82
N ALA A 22 -0.35 -12.55 21.96
CA ALA A 22 -1.64 -12.95 22.52
C ALA A 22 -2.41 -11.72 23.04
N GLU A 23 -1.75 -10.79 23.73
CA GLU A 23 -2.37 -9.52 24.15
C GLU A 23 -2.76 -8.63 22.96
N ALA A 24 -2.01 -8.64 21.87
CA ALA A 24 -2.41 -7.98 20.63
C ALA A 24 -3.66 -8.61 20.01
N ARG A 25 -3.77 -9.95 20.02
CA ARG A 25 -4.97 -10.69 19.58
C ARG A 25 -6.18 -10.44 20.49
N ASP A 26 -5.98 -10.31 21.80
CA ASP A 26 -7.06 -10.03 22.74
C ASP A 26 -7.54 -8.57 22.68
N ARG A 27 -6.67 -7.61 22.35
CA ARG A 27 -7.10 -6.22 22.07
C ARG A 27 -7.91 -6.08 20.79
N ILE A 28 -7.70 -6.96 19.81
CA ILE A 28 -8.56 -7.05 18.62
C ILE A 28 -9.96 -7.59 18.98
N THR A 29 -10.10 -8.31 20.10
CA THR A 29 -11.35 -8.96 20.54
C THR A 29 -12.22 -8.08 21.44
N VAL A 30 -11.80 -6.84 21.74
CA VAL A 30 -12.63 -5.83 22.42
C VAL A 30 -12.86 -4.62 21.52
N MET A 31 -13.26 -4.87 20.27
CA MET A 31 -14.08 -3.92 19.55
C MET A 31 -15.53 -4.26 19.85
N SER A 32 -16.13 -3.43 20.71
CA SER A 32 -17.57 -3.42 20.97
C SER A 32 -18.34 -3.54 19.66
N SER A 33 -19.28 -4.48 19.62
CA SER A 33 -20.32 -4.58 18.60
C SER A 33 -21.13 -3.28 18.56
N GLY A 34 -20.68 -2.30 17.76
CA GLY A 34 -21.33 -1.00 17.64
C GLY A 34 -20.63 0.02 16.74
N ASP A 35 -19.28 0.09 16.75
CA ASP A 35 -18.56 1.10 15.96
C ASP A 35 -17.87 0.47 14.74
N SER A 36 -18.46 0.69 13.56
CA SER A 36 -17.87 0.31 12.28
C SER A 36 -16.58 1.08 12.03
N ASN A 37 -15.49 0.40 11.63
CA ASN A 37 -14.24 1.06 11.24
C ASN A 37 -14.48 2.00 10.04
N PRO A 38 -14.34 3.34 10.20
CA PRO A 38 -14.62 4.30 9.13
C PRO A 38 -13.69 4.13 7.93
N ALA A 39 -12.44 3.72 8.14
CA ALA A 39 -11.49 3.45 7.07
C ALA A 39 -11.84 2.21 6.23
N ALA A 40 -12.73 1.34 6.74
CA ALA A 40 -13.24 0.15 6.05
C ALA A 40 -14.69 0.29 5.58
N THR A 41 -15.29 1.49 5.68
CA THR A 41 -16.67 1.74 5.27
C THR A 41 -16.70 2.44 3.91
N PRO A 42 -17.10 1.77 2.81
CA PRO A 42 -16.99 2.32 1.46
C PRO A 42 -17.76 3.64 1.34
N THR A 43 -17.04 4.72 1.06
CA THR A 43 -17.61 6.07 0.94
C THR A 43 -16.97 6.78 -0.26
N PRO A 44 -17.73 7.43 -1.16
CA PRO A 44 -17.13 8.20 -2.24
C PRO A 44 -16.45 9.46 -1.69
N CYS A 45 -15.46 10.00 -2.41
CA CYS A 45 -14.85 11.26 -2.04
C CYS A 45 -15.85 12.43 -2.25
N GLU A 46 -15.97 13.32 -1.26
CA GLU A 46 -16.82 14.50 -1.36
C GLU A 46 -16.22 15.53 -2.33
N ASP A 47 -17.03 16.01 -3.27
CA ASP A 47 -16.60 17.04 -4.23
C ASP A 47 -16.71 18.44 -3.62
N ILE A 48 -15.72 18.81 -2.81
CA ILE A 48 -15.64 20.12 -2.18
C ILE A 48 -15.33 21.26 -3.17
N HIS A 49 -14.88 20.95 -4.39
CA HIS A 49 -14.51 21.93 -5.41
C HIS A 49 -15.61 22.16 -6.46
N GLY A 50 -16.59 21.25 -6.55
CA GLY A 50 -17.71 21.33 -7.48
C GLY A 50 -17.35 21.04 -8.94
N ASP A 51 -16.19 20.43 -9.19
CA ASP A 51 -15.67 20.18 -10.55
C ASP A 51 -15.86 18.73 -11.01
N GLY A 52 -16.37 17.86 -10.15
CA GLY A 52 -16.67 16.46 -10.45
C GLY A 52 -15.45 15.63 -10.86
N ARG A 53 -14.21 16.06 -10.58
CA ARG A 53 -13.00 15.36 -11.08
C ARG A 53 -12.88 13.94 -10.55
N TRP A 54 -13.17 13.72 -9.27
CA TRP A 54 -13.03 12.40 -8.65
C TRP A 54 -13.96 11.38 -9.30
N ILE A 55 -15.25 11.71 -9.41
CA ILE A 55 -16.22 10.82 -10.06
C ILE A 55 -15.95 10.66 -11.56
N SER A 56 -15.43 11.70 -12.22
CA SER A 56 -15.03 11.62 -13.64
C SER A 56 -13.89 10.63 -13.85
N LEU A 57 -12.90 10.61 -12.94
CA LEU A 57 -11.80 9.63 -12.98
C LEU A 57 -12.33 8.21 -12.73
N HIS A 58 -13.19 8.03 -11.73
CA HIS A 58 -13.83 6.74 -11.48
C HIS A 58 -14.61 6.23 -12.71
N ASN A 59 -15.46 7.06 -13.31
CA ASN A 59 -16.21 6.68 -14.51
C ASN A 59 -15.30 6.31 -15.69
N ARG A 60 -14.15 7.00 -15.84
CA ARG A 60 -13.14 6.62 -16.83
C ARG A 60 -12.58 5.22 -16.54
N PHE A 61 -12.27 4.89 -15.30
CA PHE A 61 -11.77 3.56 -14.92
C PHE A 61 -12.80 2.45 -15.13
N VAL A 62 -14.07 2.70 -14.82
CA VAL A 62 -15.19 1.79 -15.17
C VAL A 62 -15.32 1.62 -16.69
N SER A 63 -15.05 2.66 -17.48
CA SER A 63 -15.04 2.54 -18.93
C SER A 63 -13.82 1.77 -19.44
N ASP A 64 -12.65 1.97 -18.83
CA ASP A 64 -11.42 1.25 -19.17
C ASP A 64 -11.54 -0.25 -18.87
N SER A 65 -12.18 -0.62 -17.75
CA SER A 65 -12.41 -2.04 -17.39
C SER A 65 -13.30 -2.76 -18.41
N LYS A 66 -14.24 -2.05 -19.05
CA LYS A 66 -15.09 -2.61 -20.12
C LYS A 66 -14.38 -2.83 -21.45
N GLY A 67 -13.33 -2.05 -21.72
CA GLY A 67 -12.70 -1.99 -23.05
C GLY A 67 -11.33 -2.65 -23.13
N LYS A 68 -10.79 -3.18 -22.03
CA LYS A 68 -9.41 -3.67 -21.91
C LYS A 68 -9.34 -4.92 -21.04
N GLU A 69 -8.35 -5.76 -21.31
CA GLU A 69 -8.09 -7.00 -20.57
C GLU A 69 -6.68 -6.95 -19.96
N PRO A 70 -6.49 -6.30 -18.79
CA PRO A 70 -5.18 -6.16 -18.19
C PRO A 70 -4.69 -7.47 -17.55
N ASP A 71 -3.39 -7.74 -17.65
CA ASP A 71 -2.73 -8.78 -16.84
C ASP A 71 -2.42 -8.26 -15.42
N VAL A 72 -2.23 -6.93 -15.27
CA VAL A 72 -1.89 -6.28 -14.00
C VAL A 72 -2.75 -5.04 -13.78
N LEU A 73 -3.30 -4.89 -12.58
CA LEU A 73 -4.06 -3.71 -12.19
C LEU A 73 -3.40 -2.99 -11.02
N PHE A 74 -3.07 -1.71 -11.17
CA PHE A 74 -2.58 -0.88 -10.07
C PHE A 74 -3.74 -0.06 -9.51
N VAL A 75 -3.95 -0.10 -8.20
CA VAL A 75 -5.03 0.61 -7.50
C VAL A 75 -4.45 1.35 -6.30
N GLY A 76 -4.84 2.60 -6.11
CA GLY A 76 -4.41 3.32 -4.91
C GLY A 76 -4.58 4.83 -4.99
N ASP A 77 -3.68 5.51 -4.27
CA ASP A 77 -3.69 6.96 -4.12
C ASP A 77 -2.80 7.69 -5.16
N SER A 78 -2.34 8.91 -4.83
CA SER A 78 -1.47 9.72 -5.68
C SER A 78 -0.16 9.02 -6.01
N LEU A 79 0.37 8.15 -5.15
CA LEU A 79 1.62 7.44 -5.41
C LEU A 79 1.48 6.47 -6.60
N ILE A 80 0.30 5.86 -6.76
CA ILE A 80 -0.04 5.04 -7.93
C ILE A 80 -0.34 5.94 -9.13
N GLN A 81 -1.16 6.97 -8.95
CA GLN A 81 -1.54 7.88 -10.03
C GLN A 81 -0.31 8.50 -10.71
N LEU A 82 0.57 9.12 -9.92
CA LEU A 82 1.74 9.83 -10.42
C LEU A 82 2.79 8.89 -11.02
N MET A 83 2.84 7.62 -10.60
CA MET A 83 3.73 6.62 -11.21
C MET A 83 3.51 6.54 -12.72
N HIS A 84 2.27 6.66 -13.19
CA HIS A 84 1.90 6.62 -14.61
C HIS A 84 2.50 7.77 -15.43
N GLU A 85 2.72 8.93 -14.79
CA GLU A 85 3.21 10.15 -15.44
C GLU A 85 4.72 10.12 -15.72
N PHE A 86 5.46 9.22 -15.06
CA PHE A 86 6.90 9.09 -15.24
C PHE A 86 7.29 8.04 -16.28
N GLU A 87 8.47 8.22 -16.88
CA GLU A 87 8.98 7.32 -17.93
C GLU A 87 9.13 5.86 -17.46
N VAL A 88 9.32 5.64 -16.15
CA VAL A 88 9.44 4.32 -15.55
C VAL A 88 8.20 3.45 -15.81
N TRP A 89 6.99 4.04 -15.87
CA TRP A 89 5.78 3.30 -16.18
C TRP A 89 5.79 2.73 -17.59
N ARG A 90 6.16 3.56 -18.58
CA ARG A 90 6.27 3.14 -19.98
C ARG A 90 7.31 2.04 -20.16
N LYS A 91 8.41 2.10 -19.40
CA LYS A 91 9.49 1.11 -19.48
C LYS A 91 9.16 -0.21 -18.80
N LEU A 92 8.57 -0.18 -17.61
CA LEU A 92 8.43 -1.37 -16.77
C LEU A 92 7.01 -1.96 -16.79
N PHE A 93 5.97 -1.14 -16.71
CA PHE A 93 4.61 -1.62 -16.42
C PHE A 93 3.69 -1.65 -17.65
N SER A 94 3.91 -0.77 -18.63
CA SER A 94 3.15 -0.81 -19.89
C SER A 94 3.32 -2.13 -20.67
N PRO A 95 4.53 -2.73 -20.75
CA PRO A 95 4.71 -4.04 -21.39
C PRO A 95 4.02 -5.21 -20.68
N LEU A 96 3.58 -5.02 -19.43
CA LEU A 96 2.84 -6.02 -18.65
C LEU A 96 1.32 -5.90 -18.81
N HIS A 97 0.85 -5.17 -19.82
CA HIS A 97 -0.57 -4.89 -20.05
C HIS A 97 -1.26 -4.32 -18.80
N SER A 98 -0.60 -3.34 -18.15
CA SER A 98 -1.06 -2.78 -16.89
C SER A 98 -2.13 -1.69 -17.06
N LEU A 99 -3.12 -1.67 -16.18
CA LEU A 99 -3.98 -0.50 -15.93
C LEU A 99 -3.59 0.22 -14.63
N ASN A 100 -3.88 1.52 -14.56
CA ASN A 100 -3.61 2.37 -13.40
C ASN A 100 -4.88 3.10 -12.95
N PHE A 101 -5.45 2.64 -11.85
CA PHE A 101 -6.63 3.21 -11.17
C PHE A 101 -6.23 3.95 -9.89
N GLY A 102 -5.16 4.75 -9.98
CA GLY A 102 -4.74 5.67 -8.93
C GLY A 102 -5.51 6.99 -8.98
N ILE A 103 -5.96 7.46 -7.82
CA ILE A 103 -6.55 8.81 -7.68
C ILE A 103 -5.89 9.55 -6.51
N GLY A 104 -5.34 10.73 -6.81
CA GLY A 104 -4.72 11.57 -5.80
C GLY A 104 -5.67 11.96 -4.67
N GLY A 105 -5.20 11.80 -3.43
CA GLY A 105 -5.98 12.09 -2.23
C GLY A 105 -6.84 10.92 -1.73
N ASP A 106 -6.95 9.82 -2.47
CA ASP A 106 -7.72 8.66 -2.00
C ASP A 106 -7.17 8.13 -0.67
N ALA A 107 -8.11 7.84 0.23
CA ALA A 107 -7.94 7.06 1.44
C ALA A 107 -8.58 5.68 1.23
N THR A 108 -8.36 4.75 2.16
CA THR A 108 -8.85 3.36 2.01
C THR A 108 -10.35 3.27 1.72
N GLN A 109 -11.18 4.05 2.39
CA GLN A 109 -12.63 4.03 2.17
C GLN A 109 -13.06 4.50 0.77
N HIS A 110 -12.29 5.39 0.14
CA HIS A 110 -12.55 5.87 -1.22
C HIS A 110 -12.20 4.80 -2.24
N VAL A 111 -11.03 4.16 -2.08
CA VAL A 111 -10.62 3.04 -2.92
C VAL A 111 -11.62 1.89 -2.80
N LEU A 112 -12.01 1.53 -1.58
CA LEU A 112 -12.99 0.48 -1.34
C LEU A 112 -14.30 0.77 -2.07
N TRP A 113 -14.81 2.00 -1.96
CA TRP A 113 -16.01 2.40 -2.69
C TRP A 113 -15.84 2.23 -4.20
N ARG A 114 -14.73 2.70 -4.78
CA ARG A 114 -14.49 2.62 -6.22
C ARG A 114 -14.50 1.18 -6.74
N LEU A 115 -13.83 0.28 -6.03
CA LEU A 115 -13.78 -1.13 -6.39
C LEU A 115 -15.14 -1.81 -6.27
N SER A 116 -15.92 -1.48 -5.24
CA SER A 116 -17.31 -1.96 -5.09
C SER A 116 -18.30 -1.36 -6.08
N ASN A 117 -17.91 -0.36 -6.87
CA ASN A 117 -18.77 0.37 -7.80
C ASN A 117 -18.28 0.26 -9.26
N GLY A 118 -17.79 -0.92 -9.65
CA GLY A 118 -17.69 -1.32 -11.06
C GLY A 118 -16.31 -1.26 -11.70
N GLU A 119 -15.28 -0.82 -10.97
CA GLU A 119 -13.90 -0.84 -11.50
C GLU A 119 -13.36 -2.26 -11.73
N LEU A 120 -13.94 -3.29 -11.09
CA LEU A 120 -13.51 -4.68 -11.20
C LEU A 120 -14.39 -5.55 -12.13
N ASP A 121 -15.55 -5.07 -12.59
CA ASP A 121 -16.63 -5.91 -13.13
C ASP A 121 -16.31 -6.68 -14.43
N HIS A 122 -15.33 -6.22 -15.20
CA HIS A 122 -15.12 -6.66 -16.58
C HIS A 122 -13.67 -7.06 -16.89
N ILE A 123 -12.85 -7.20 -15.85
CA ILE A 123 -11.43 -7.50 -15.97
C ILE A 123 -11.06 -8.70 -15.09
N CYS A 124 -10.04 -9.44 -15.50
CA CYS A 124 -9.51 -10.58 -14.73
C CYS A 124 -7.97 -10.50 -14.65
N PRO A 125 -7.40 -9.46 -13.99
CA PRO A 125 -5.96 -9.35 -13.86
C PRO A 125 -5.38 -10.52 -13.07
N LYS A 126 -4.18 -10.96 -13.44
CA LYS A 126 -3.43 -11.97 -12.67
C LYS A 126 -2.88 -11.37 -11.38
N VAL A 127 -2.54 -10.08 -11.40
CA VAL A 127 -1.98 -9.36 -10.26
C VAL A 127 -2.70 -8.03 -10.04
N VAL A 128 -3.09 -7.76 -8.79
CA VAL A 128 -3.49 -6.41 -8.35
C VAL A 128 -2.41 -5.85 -7.44
N VAL A 129 -1.91 -4.66 -7.75
CA VAL A 129 -0.98 -3.89 -6.92
C VAL A 129 -1.77 -2.85 -6.16
N LEU A 130 -1.80 -2.97 -4.82
CA LEU A 130 -2.54 -2.07 -3.93
C LEU A 130 -1.56 -1.16 -3.17
N TRP A 131 -1.76 0.16 -3.28
CA TRP A 131 -0.96 1.13 -2.53
C TRP A 131 -1.80 2.32 -2.06
N VAL A 132 -2.22 2.27 -0.81
CA VAL A 132 -3.09 3.27 -0.19
C VAL A 132 -2.86 3.28 1.33
N GLY A 133 -3.23 4.39 1.98
CA GLY A 133 -3.27 4.50 3.45
C GLY A 133 -2.60 5.76 3.97
N THR A 134 -1.71 6.38 3.19
CA THR A 134 -0.99 7.59 3.65
C THR A 134 -1.93 8.78 3.89
N ASN A 135 -3.05 8.84 3.14
CA ASN A 135 -4.05 9.92 3.19
C ASN A 135 -5.18 9.68 4.19
N ASN A 136 -5.16 8.58 4.95
CA ASN A 136 -6.14 8.30 6.01
C ASN A 136 -5.88 9.19 7.25
N HIS A 137 -5.98 10.49 7.08
CA HIS A 137 -5.84 11.47 8.16
C HIS A 137 -6.95 11.27 9.20
N GLY A 138 -6.60 11.37 10.48
CA GLY A 138 -7.54 11.16 11.59
C GLY A 138 -7.81 9.70 11.96
N HIS A 139 -7.36 8.74 11.15
CA HIS A 139 -7.50 7.30 11.44
C HIS A 139 -6.27 6.73 12.15
N THR A 140 -6.49 5.78 13.05
CA THR A 140 -5.41 5.04 13.73
C THR A 140 -4.76 4.01 12.79
N PRO A 141 -3.54 3.52 13.08
CA PRO A 141 -2.92 2.45 12.31
C PRO A 141 -3.80 1.21 12.15
N GLU A 142 -4.51 0.80 13.20
CA GLU A 142 -5.41 -0.35 13.20
C GLU A 142 -6.62 -0.12 12.28
N GLN A 143 -7.19 1.07 12.30
CA GLN A 143 -8.28 1.44 11.39
C GLN A 143 -7.81 1.40 9.94
N ILE A 144 -6.62 1.97 9.64
CA ILE A 144 -6.05 1.96 8.29
C ILE A 144 -5.75 0.53 7.83
N CYS A 145 -5.17 -0.30 8.69
CA CYS A 145 -4.96 -1.73 8.42
C CYS A 145 -6.29 -2.41 8.11
N GLY A 146 -7.33 -2.22 8.93
CA GLY A 146 -8.66 -2.77 8.67
C GLY A 146 -9.27 -2.28 7.36
N GLY A 147 -9.01 -1.03 6.95
CA GLY A 147 -9.41 -0.49 5.65
C GLY A 147 -8.69 -1.16 4.48
N ILE A 148 -7.39 -1.39 4.59
CA ILE A 148 -6.59 -2.15 3.62
C ILE A 148 -7.10 -3.59 3.53
N MET A 149 -7.37 -4.25 4.66
CA MET A 149 -7.92 -5.62 4.68
C MET A 149 -9.31 -5.69 4.05
N ALA A 150 -10.15 -4.67 4.24
CA ALA A 150 -11.46 -4.59 3.57
C ALA A 150 -11.31 -4.50 2.04
N ILE A 151 -10.35 -3.72 1.53
CA ILE A 151 -10.04 -3.65 0.10
C ILE A 151 -9.57 -5.01 -0.43
N ILE A 152 -8.66 -5.68 0.28
CA ILE A 152 -8.15 -7.01 -0.10
C ILE A 152 -9.29 -8.02 -0.20
N ASN A 153 -10.19 -8.03 0.79
CA ASN A 153 -11.36 -8.91 0.79
C ASN A 153 -12.29 -8.60 -0.39
N GLU A 154 -12.50 -7.32 -0.70
CA GLU A 154 -13.35 -6.93 -1.84
C GLU A 154 -12.74 -7.34 -3.18
N ILE A 155 -11.43 -7.16 -3.36
CA ILE A 155 -10.72 -7.64 -4.56
C ILE A 155 -10.82 -9.16 -4.67
N ASN A 156 -10.50 -9.91 -3.62
CA ASN A 156 -10.53 -11.38 -3.65
C ASN A 156 -11.94 -11.94 -3.89
N LYS A 157 -12.98 -11.27 -3.39
CA LYS A 157 -14.37 -11.62 -3.64
C LYS A 157 -14.74 -11.49 -5.13
N HIS A 158 -14.30 -10.42 -5.79
CA HIS A 158 -14.61 -10.17 -7.20
C HIS A 158 -13.68 -10.94 -8.14
N LEU A 159 -12.41 -11.09 -7.75
CA LEU A 159 -11.32 -11.63 -8.56
C LEU A 159 -10.56 -12.74 -7.78
N PRO A 160 -11.19 -13.90 -7.51
CA PRO A 160 -10.63 -14.93 -6.63
C PRO A 160 -9.37 -15.64 -7.19
N GLN A 161 -9.01 -15.39 -8.45
CA GLN A 161 -7.82 -15.93 -9.10
C GLN A 161 -6.64 -14.94 -9.11
N THR A 162 -6.85 -13.71 -8.64
CA THR A 162 -5.85 -12.65 -8.65
C THR A 162 -4.96 -12.73 -7.42
N HIS A 163 -3.65 -12.57 -7.61
CA HIS A 163 -2.74 -12.33 -6.49
C HIS A 163 -2.66 -10.83 -6.15
N ILE A 164 -2.77 -10.48 -4.87
CA ILE A 164 -2.78 -9.09 -4.41
C ILE A 164 -1.42 -8.73 -3.80
N LEU A 165 -0.67 -7.85 -4.47
CA LEU A 165 0.59 -7.29 -3.97
C LEU A 165 0.32 -5.96 -3.26
N VAL A 166 0.43 -5.96 -1.93
CA VAL A 166 0.22 -4.76 -1.11
C VAL A 166 1.56 -4.08 -0.85
N LEU A 167 1.67 -2.81 -1.23
CA LEU A 167 2.88 -2.02 -1.08
C LEU A 167 2.88 -1.29 0.28
N GLY A 168 4.02 -1.31 0.96
CA GLY A 168 4.21 -0.59 2.21
C GLY A 168 3.97 0.92 2.08
N VAL A 169 3.32 1.51 3.07
CA VAL A 169 3.11 2.95 3.15
C VAL A 169 4.45 3.62 3.48
N LEU A 170 4.93 4.48 2.57
CA LEU A 170 6.23 5.14 2.67
C LEU A 170 6.29 6.15 3.84
N PRO A 171 7.50 6.45 4.35
CA PRO A 171 7.70 7.56 5.26
C PRO A 171 7.44 8.91 4.56
N ARG A 172 7.01 9.92 5.33
CA ARG A 172 6.71 11.27 4.84
C ARG A 172 7.14 12.37 5.81
N GLY A 173 7.14 13.61 5.33
CA GLY A 173 7.60 14.80 6.05
C GLY A 173 9.13 14.90 6.10
N LYS A 174 9.69 16.11 6.15
CA LYS A 174 11.14 16.32 6.11
C LYS A 174 11.88 15.70 7.30
N SER A 175 11.32 15.81 8.49
CA SER A 175 11.91 15.40 9.77
C SER A 175 11.05 14.35 10.48
N PRO A 176 11.54 13.67 11.53
CA PRO A 176 10.74 12.74 12.32
C PRO A 176 9.41 13.37 12.77
N ASN A 177 8.31 12.64 12.59
CA ASN A 177 6.96 13.11 12.88
C ASN A 177 5.99 11.93 13.09
N PRO A 178 4.82 12.15 13.72
CA PRO A 178 3.87 11.09 14.04
C PRO A 178 3.34 10.30 12.85
N LEU A 179 3.31 10.89 11.64
CA LEU A 179 2.83 10.16 10.45
C LEU A 179 3.83 9.10 9.99
N ARG A 180 5.14 9.26 10.25
CA ARG A 180 6.13 8.21 9.97
C ARG A 180 5.93 7.01 10.89
N GLU A 181 5.72 7.26 12.17
CA GLU A 181 5.45 6.22 13.16
C GLU A 181 4.14 5.49 12.83
N ARG A 182 3.07 6.25 12.52
CA ARG A 182 1.79 5.69 12.08
C ARG A 182 1.96 4.80 10.85
N ASN A 183 2.63 5.29 9.79
CA ASN A 183 2.82 4.52 8.56
C ASN A 183 3.64 3.24 8.80
N ALA A 184 4.68 3.31 9.64
CA ALA A 184 5.46 2.13 10.03
C ALA A 184 4.59 1.10 10.79
N GLN A 185 3.74 1.55 11.72
CA GLN A 185 2.81 0.67 12.44
C GLN A 185 1.77 0.04 11.50
N VAL A 186 1.23 0.80 10.54
CA VAL A 186 0.35 0.25 9.49
C VAL A 186 1.06 -0.86 8.73
N ASN A 187 2.32 -0.66 8.31
CA ASN A 187 3.08 -1.67 7.59
C ASN A 187 3.27 -2.95 8.40
N THR A 188 3.61 -2.83 9.69
CA THR A 188 3.73 -3.98 10.59
C THR A 188 2.42 -4.75 10.73
N LEU A 189 1.30 -4.05 10.94
CA LEU A 189 -0.01 -4.68 11.09
C LEU A 189 -0.46 -5.39 9.80
N VAL A 190 -0.35 -4.71 8.65
CA VAL A 190 -0.71 -5.29 7.35
C VAL A 190 0.15 -6.51 7.07
N GLN A 191 1.47 -6.42 7.26
CA GLN A 191 2.36 -7.57 7.04
C GLN A 191 1.97 -8.79 7.91
N ALA A 192 1.56 -8.56 9.15
CA ALA A 192 1.11 -9.63 10.04
C ALA A 192 -0.19 -10.28 9.57
N GLU A 193 -1.17 -9.49 9.12
CA GLU A 193 -2.44 -10.01 8.57
C GLU A 193 -2.22 -10.84 7.29
N LEU A 194 -1.37 -10.34 6.37
CA LEU A 194 -1.12 -11.02 5.09
C LEU A 194 -0.33 -12.32 5.24
N ALA A 195 0.37 -12.56 6.35
CA ALA A 195 1.13 -13.80 6.56
C ALA A 195 0.25 -15.06 6.51
N SER A 196 -1.06 -14.92 6.72
CA SER A 196 -2.03 -16.02 6.67
C SER A 196 -2.76 -16.18 5.32
N LEU A 197 -2.56 -15.26 4.37
CA LEU A 197 -3.28 -15.20 3.10
C LEU A 197 -2.41 -15.68 1.95
N SER A 198 -2.76 -16.81 1.34
CA SER A 198 -1.98 -17.35 0.20
C SER A 198 -2.12 -16.54 -1.09
N TYR A 199 -3.17 -15.73 -1.20
CA TYR A 199 -3.49 -14.92 -2.39
C TYR A 199 -3.06 -13.45 -2.25
N ALA A 200 -2.36 -13.09 -1.17
CA ALA A 200 -1.88 -11.74 -0.95
C ALA A 200 -0.44 -11.75 -0.40
N SER A 201 0.36 -10.75 -0.75
CA SER A 201 1.70 -10.56 -0.20
C SER A 201 2.00 -9.10 0.08
N PHE A 202 2.84 -8.86 1.08
CA PHE A 202 3.36 -7.55 1.43
C PHE A 202 4.72 -7.31 0.77
N LEU A 203 4.93 -6.12 0.21
CA LEU A 203 6.23 -5.67 -0.29
C LEU A 203 6.59 -4.33 0.34
N ASP A 204 7.67 -4.30 1.11
CA ASP A 204 8.32 -3.05 1.49
C ASP A 204 9.07 -2.49 0.28
N VAL A 205 8.69 -1.27 -0.11
CA VAL A 205 9.22 -0.59 -1.29
C VAL A 205 10.09 0.62 -0.92
N ASP A 206 10.35 0.85 0.37
CA ASP A 206 11.24 1.91 0.84
C ASP A 206 12.72 1.50 0.62
N PRO A 207 13.48 2.17 -0.26
CA PRO A 207 14.90 1.89 -0.45
C PRO A 207 15.79 2.50 0.66
N GLY A 208 15.20 3.07 1.72
CA GLY A 208 15.88 3.81 2.77
C GLY A 208 15.83 5.33 2.56
N PHE A 209 14.63 5.88 2.35
CA PHE A 209 14.43 7.32 2.15
C PHE A 209 14.77 8.17 3.38
N VAL A 210 14.62 7.61 4.58
CA VAL A 210 15.02 8.27 5.82
C VAL A 210 16.54 8.11 6.01
N GLN A 211 17.25 9.24 5.98
CA GLN A 211 18.69 9.32 6.15
C GLN A 211 19.10 9.09 7.61
N SER A 212 20.40 8.91 7.85
CA SER A 212 20.96 8.70 9.20
C SER A 212 20.72 9.87 10.16
N ASP A 213 20.55 11.09 9.65
CA ASP A 213 20.18 12.28 10.43
C ASP A 213 18.66 12.39 10.68
N GLY A 214 17.89 11.39 10.22
CA GLY A 214 16.43 11.34 10.32
C GLY A 214 15.71 12.18 9.27
N SER A 215 16.40 12.83 8.34
CA SER A 215 15.78 13.65 7.30
C SER A 215 15.36 12.83 6.07
N ILE A 216 14.42 13.35 5.30
CA ILE A 216 14.13 12.89 3.93
C ILE A 216 14.56 13.97 2.94
N SER A 217 15.30 13.57 1.91
CA SER A 217 15.76 14.47 0.85
C SER A 217 14.62 14.89 -0.07
N HIS A 218 14.56 16.17 -0.41
CA HIS A 218 13.65 16.68 -1.46
C HIS A 218 14.03 16.16 -2.86
N GLN A 219 15.23 15.62 -3.04
CA GLN A 219 15.62 14.97 -4.30
C GLN A 219 14.97 13.59 -4.45
N ASP A 220 14.56 12.97 -3.34
CA ASP A 220 13.80 11.72 -3.37
C ASP A 220 12.29 12.00 -3.30
N LEU A 221 11.83 12.84 -2.37
CA LEU A 221 10.43 13.23 -2.22
C LEU A 221 10.30 14.76 -2.30
N TYR A 222 9.86 15.32 -3.44
CA TYR A 222 9.99 16.75 -3.74
C TYR A 222 9.21 17.69 -2.81
N ASP A 223 8.14 17.20 -2.21
CA ASP A 223 7.35 17.87 -1.17
C ASP A 223 7.32 17.07 0.15
N TYR A 224 8.28 16.14 0.30
CA TYR A 224 8.37 15.18 1.40
C TYR A 224 7.19 14.21 1.50
N LEU A 225 6.43 14.03 0.41
CA LEU A 225 5.39 13.02 0.28
C LEU A 225 5.49 12.29 -1.07
N HIS A 226 5.48 13.05 -2.16
CA HIS A 226 5.47 12.53 -3.51
C HIS A 226 6.88 12.34 -4.04
N LEU A 227 7.08 11.19 -4.67
CA LEU A 227 8.37 10.75 -5.19
C LEU A 227 8.78 11.56 -6.42
N THR A 228 10.08 11.84 -6.54
CA THR A 228 10.66 12.33 -7.80
C THR A 228 10.75 11.21 -8.83
N ALA A 229 10.99 11.57 -10.10
CA ALA A 229 11.25 10.59 -11.16
C ALA A 229 12.38 9.62 -10.80
N GLN A 230 13.44 10.11 -10.14
CA GLN A 230 14.57 9.28 -9.72
C GLN A 230 14.20 8.33 -8.58
N ALA A 231 13.42 8.80 -7.60
CA ALA A 231 12.96 7.94 -6.50
C ALA A 231 12.01 6.84 -7.00
N TYR A 232 11.12 7.17 -7.94
CA TYR A 232 10.28 6.17 -8.58
C TYR A 232 11.09 5.07 -9.27
N GLN A 233 12.25 5.36 -9.87
CA GLN A 233 13.10 4.29 -10.43
C GLN A 233 13.55 3.28 -9.36
N LYS A 234 13.91 3.75 -8.17
CA LYS A 234 14.33 2.89 -7.05
C LYS A 234 13.17 2.04 -6.53
N VAL A 235 11.98 2.63 -6.41
CA VAL A 235 10.76 2.00 -5.89
C VAL A 235 10.15 1.02 -6.90
N CYS A 236 10.13 1.35 -8.18
CA CYS A 236 9.45 0.56 -9.21
C CYS A 236 10.22 -0.71 -9.58
N GLN A 237 11.54 -0.74 -9.45
CA GLN A 237 12.34 -1.92 -9.79
C GLN A 237 11.98 -3.17 -8.95
N PRO A 238 11.91 -3.13 -7.60
CA PRO A 238 11.48 -4.27 -6.81
C PRO A 238 10.01 -4.65 -7.08
N ILE A 239 9.12 -3.67 -7.27
CA ILE A 239 7.72 -3.91 -7.65
C ILE A 239 7.65 -4.72 -8.95
N TYR A 240 8.36 -4.26 -9.99
CA TYR A 240 8.41 -4.93 -11.29
C TYR A 240 8.93 -6.37 -11.19
N THR A 241 10.04 -6.58 -10.47
CA THR A 241 10.60 -7.92 -10.25
C THR A 241 9.58 -8.85 -9.59
N HIS A 242 8.85 -8.36 -8.59
CA HIS A 242 7.85 -9.16 -7.86
C HIS A 242 6.64 -9.48 -8.74
N ILE A 243 6.11 -8.50 -9.48
CA ILE A 243 5.00 -8.72 -10.43
C ILE A 243 5.40 -9.76 -11.47
N LYS A 244 6.61 -9.67 -12.04
CA LYS A 244 7.10 -10.65 -13.00
C LYS A 244 7.10 -12.09 -12.45
N ALA A 245 7.62 -12.27 -11.24
CA ALA A 245 7.60 -13.57 -10.59
C ALA A 245 6.17 -14.11 -10.40
N LEU A 246 5.23 -13.25 -10.01
CA LEU A 246 3.82 -13.62 -9.87
C LEU A 246 3.15 -13.92 -11.22
N LEU A 247 3.51 -13.23 -12.30
CA LEU A 247 2.99 -13.54 -13.63
C LEU A 247 3.50 -14.87 -14.16
N GLU A 248 4.75 -15.23 -13.84
CA GLU A 248 5.35 -16.52 -14.21
C GLU A 248 4.68 -17.70 -13.48
N THR A 249 4.21 -17.53 -12.23
CA THR A 249 3.46 -18.59 -11.54
C THR A 249 2.06 -18.84 -12.09
N HIS A 250 1.52 -17.89 -12.88
CA HIS A 250 0.24 -18.01 -13.58
C HIS A 250 0.42 -18.41 -15.06
N ALA A 251 1.65 -18.74 -15.50
CA ALA A 251 1.87 -19.27 -16.84
C ALA A 251 1.29 -20.69 -16.96
N PRO A 252 0.59 -21.00 -18.07
CA PRO A 252 -0.05 -22.30 -18.30
C PRO A 252 0.93 -23.47 -18.42
#